data_AF-A0A0J9WC47-F1
#
_entry.id   AF-A0A0J9WC47-F1
#
_cell.length_a   1.000
_cell.length_b   1.000
_cell.length_c   1.000
_cell.angle_alpha   90.00
_cell.angle_beta   90.00
_cell.angle_gamma   90.00
#
_symmetry.space_group_name_H-M   'P 1'
#
loop_
_entity.id
_entity.type
_entity.pdbx_description
1 polymer ?
#
loop_
_entity_poly.entity_id
_entity_poly.type
_entity_poly.pdbx_seq_one_letter_code
_entity_poly.pdbx_strand_id
1 'polypeptide(L)'
;DDASKPLQLNKLYEEFFKNDEKSKYDDYCNALTKYNTQHKGTQDLCVKLVRFVKKIAEWKNKQESYKYCNYLQYWLYDEIKGIYKEHTKKFGEIPFSKELIEIANKVNKEIKKNDCTLKHEKDVTL
;
A
#
# COMPACT_ATOMS: atom_id res chain seq x y z
N ASP A 1 13.47 -23.52 -6.59
CA ASP A 1 12.06 -23.32 -6.98
C ASP A 1 11.28 -22.53 -5.96
N ASP A 2 11.04 -21.25 -6.24
CA ASP A 2 10.22 -20.34 -5.42
C ASP A 2 8.87 -20.02 -6.11
N ALA A 3 8.34 -20.96 -6.89
CA ALA A 3 7.08 -20.79 -7.61
C ALA A 3 5.84 -20.70 -6.70
N SER A 4 5.98 -20.99 -5.40
CA SER A 4 4.88 -21.02 -4.43
C SER A 4 4.54 -19.66 -3.81
N LYS A 5 5.53 -18.75 -3.67
CA LYS A 5 5.29 -17.39 -3.14
C LYS A 5 4.31 -16.56 -3.98
N PRO A 6 4.43 -16.48 -5.32
CA PRO A 6 3.47 -15.72 -6.14
C PRO A 6 2.04 -16.30 -6.09
N LEU A 7 1.89 -17.61 -5.91
CA LEU A 7 0.59 -18.30 -5.82
C LEU A 7 -0.16 -18.03 -4.51
N GLN A 8 0.54 -17.97 -3.36
CA GLN A 8 -0.08 -17.57 -2.09
C GLN A 8 -0.44 -16.07 -2.09
N LEU A 9 0.35 -15.25 -2.79
CA LEU A 9 0.16 -13.82 -2.96
C LEU A 9 -1.09 -13.47 -3.77
N ASN A 10 -1.29 -14.13 -4.91
CA ASN A 10 -2.49 -13.95 -5.73
C ASN A 10 -3.74 -14.32 -4.92
N LYS A 11 -3.67 -15.38 -4.10
CA LYS A 11 -4.78 -15.72 -3.21
C LYS A 11 -5.02 -14.66 -2.13
N LEU A 12 -3.98 -14.11 -1.51
CA LEU A 12 -4.12 -13.00 -0.56
C LEU A 12 -4.69 -11.76 -1.22
N TYR A 13 -4.22 -11.40 -2.42
CA TYR A 13 -4.75 -10.27 -3.18
C TYR A 13 -6.23 -10.51 -3.49
N GLU A 14 -6.59 -11.67 -4.03
CA GLU A 14 -7.99 -12.03 -4.29
C GLU A 14 -8.85 -12.04 -3.00
N GLU A 15 -8.35 -12.55 -1.88
CA GLU A 15 -9.04 -12.52 -0.57
C GLU A 15 -9.14 -11.09 0.00
N PHE A 16 -8.14 -10.26 -0.27
CA PHE A 16 -8.09 -8.88 0.17
C PHE A 16 -9.03 -7.97 -0.63
N PHE A 17 -9.30 -8.28 -1.90
CA PHE A 17 -10.21 -7.51 -2.74
C PHE A 17 -11.55 -8.20 -3.05
N LYS A 18 -11.78 -9.43 -2.57
CA LYS A 18 -13.05 -10.15 -2.77
C LYS A 18 -14.27 -9.42 -2.22
N ASN A 19 -14.10 -8.75 -1.09
CA ASN A 19 -15.15 -7.98 -0.42
C ASN A 19 -14.68 -6.54 -0.31
N ASP A 20 -14.97 -5.77 -1.37
CA ASP A 20 -14.67 -4.35 -1.53
C ASP A 20 -15.61 -3.49 -0.65
N GLU A 21 -15.72 -3.81 0.64
CA GLU A 21 -16.49 -2.98 1.56
C GLU A 21 -15.77 -1.66 1.78
N LYS A 22 -16.50 -0.57 1.54
CA LYS A 22 -16.05 0.80 1.79
C LYS A 22 -15.56 0.91 3.22
N SER A 23 -14.33 1.36 3.39
CA SER A 23 -13.72 1.54 4.71
C SER A 23 -13.80 3.01 5.10
N LYS A 24 -14.01 3.31 6.39
CA LYS A 24 -13.84 4.68 6.91
C LYS A 24 -12.43 5.25 6.64
N TYR A 25 -11.47 4.37 6.39
CA TYR A 25 -10.10 4.74 6.05
C TYR A 25 -9.94 5.21 4.60
N ASP A 26 -10.91 4.90 3.72
CA ASP A 26 -10.92 5.37 2.34
C ASP A 26 -10.98 6.91 2.29
N ASP A 27 -11.63 7.55 3.28
CA ASP A 27 -11.74 9.00 3.37
C ASP A 27 -10.39 9.70 3.58
N TYR A 28 -9.39 9.03 4.16
CA TYR A 28 -8.04 9.59 4.26
C TYR A 28 -7.39 9.78 2.88
N CYS A 29 -7.82 9.02 1.88
CA CYS A 29 -7.32 9.13 0.51
C CYS A 29 -7.86 10.35 -0.24
N ASN A 30 -8.87 11.05 0.28
CA ASN A 30 -9.35 12.32 -0.30
C ASN A 30 -8.26 13.41 -0.32
N ALA A 31 -7.26 13.32 0.58
CA ALA A 31 -6.09 14.20 0.55
C ALA A 31 -5.27 14.09 -0.75
N LEU A 32 -5.33 12.94 -1.42
CA LEU A 32 -4.59 12.66 -2.64
C LEU A 32 -5.35 13.02 -3.92
N THR A 33 -6.62 13.44 -3.84
CA THR A 33 -7.41 13.86 -5.01
C THR A 33 -6.75 15.02 -5.75
N LYS A 34 -5.96 15.85 -5.06
CA LYS A 34 -5.14 16.93 -5.68
C LYS A 34 -4.12 16.43 -6.71
N TYR A 35 -3.71 15.15 -6.65
CA TYR A 35 -2.77 14.55 -7.60
C TYR A 35 -3.45 13.85 -8.76
N ASN A 36 -4.76 13.56 -8.71
CA ASN A 36 -5.45 12.78 -9.75
C ASN A 36 -5.41 13.45 -11.14
N THR A 37 -5.24 14.77 -11.21
CA THR A 37 -5.14 15.51 -12.47
C THR A 37 -3.83 15.22 -13.21
N GLN A 38 -2.72 15.05 -12.49
CA GLN A 38 -1.39 14.79 -13.05
C GLN A 38 -1.01 13.31 -12.99
N HIS A 39 -1.53 12.59 -12.00
CA HIS A 39 -1.22 11.20 -11.68
C HIS A 39 -2.53 10.44 -11.48
N LYS A 40 -3.22 10.15 -12.59
CA LYS A 40 -4.48 9.41 -12.55
C LYS A 40 -4.25 8.04 -11.91
N GLY A 41 -5.04 7.73 -10.88
CA GLY A 41 -4.95 6.47 -10.12
C GLY A 41 -4.26 6.59 -8.76
N THR A 42 -3.70 7.77 -8.39
CA THR A 42 -3.10 7.96 -7.06
C THR A 42 -4.10 7.75 -5.92
N GLN A 43 -5.33 8.28 -6.06
CA GLN A 43 -6.38 8.06 -5.06
C GLN A 43 -6.80 6.58 -4.97
N ASP A 44 -6.96 5.91 -6.10
CA ASP A 44 -7.32 4.49 -6.14
C ASP A 44 -6.24 3.61 -5.49
N LEU A 45 -4.97 3.93 -5.76
CA LEU A 45 -3.83 3.28 -5.11
C LEU A 45 -3.88 3.48 -3.59
N CYS A 46 -4.17 4.68 -3.12
CA CYS A 46 -4.32 4.93 -1.69
C CYS A 46 -5.42 4.08 -1.07
N VAL A 47 -6.59 4.01 -1.72
CA VAL A 47 -7.73 3.23 -1.23
C VAL A 47 -7.34 1.75 -1.12
N LYS A 48 -6.68 1.20 -2.13
CA LYS A 48 -6.13 -0.18 -2.08
C LYS A 48 -5.13 -0.34 -0.93
N LEU A 49 -4.20 0.59 -0.78
CA LEU A 49 -3.16 0.57 0.23
C LEU A 49 -3.73 0.56 1.66
N VAL A 50 -4.65 1.48 1.98
CA VAL A 50 -5.24 1.56 3.34
C VAL A 50 -6.06 0.33 3.69
N ARG A 51 -6.73 -0.28 2.70
CA ARG A 51 -7.47 -1.53 2.90
C ARG A 51 -6.53 -2.71 3.12
N PHE A 52 -5.42 -2.77 2.39
CA PHE A 52 -4.36 -3.76 2.61
C PHE A 52 -3.79 -3.66 4.03
N VAL A 53 -3.38 -2.45 4.43
CA VAL A 53 -2.86 -2.18 5.77
C VAL A 53 -3.87 -2.61 6.82
N LYS A 54 -5.15 -2.27 6.62
CA LYS A 54 -6.22 -2.68 7.54
C LYS A 54 -6.27 -4.20 7.71
N LYS A 55 -6.32 -4.94 6.61
CA LYS A 55 -6.41 -6.41 6.66
C LYS A 55 -5.16 -7.06 7.28
N ILE A 56 -3.97 -6.55 6.98
CA ILE A 56 -2.70 -7.01 7.60
C ILE A 56 -2.71 -6.72 9.11
N ALA A 57 -3.16 -5.53 9.51
CA ALA A 57 -3.25 -5.13 10.91
C ALA A 57 -4.26 -5.99 11.68
N GLU A 58 -5.36 -6.40 11.04
CA GLU A 58 -6.39 -7.26 11.63
C GLU A 58 -6.07 -8.77 11.60
N TRP A 59 -5.02 -9.17 10.88
CA TRP A 59 -4.66 -10.57 10.67
C TRP A 59 -4.37 -11.29 12.00
N LYS A 60 -4.86 -12.52 12.17
CA LYS A 60 -4.72 -13.25 13.44
C LYS A 60 -3.28 -13.68 13.71
N ASN A 61 -2.54 -14.06 12.67
CA ASN A 61 -1.17 -14.55 12.81
C ASN A 61 -0.15 -13.41 12.65
N LYS A 62 0.52 -13.05 13.74
CA LYS A 62 1.51 -11.96 13.75
C LYS A 62 2.68 -12.20 12.80
N GLN A 63 3.15 -13.44 12.66
CA GLN A 63 4.29 -13.76 11.80
C GLN A 63 3.94 -13.62 10.31
N GLU A 64 2.72 -14.01 9.94
CA GLU A 64 2.20 -13.80 8.58
C GLU A 64 1.93 -12.32 8.31
N SER A 65 1.34 -11.60 9.26
CA SER A 65 1.13 -10.15 9.18
C SER A 65 2.44 -9.40 8.90
N TYR A 66 3.52 -9.75 9.59
CA TYR A 66 4.85 -9.18 9.32
C TYR A 66 5.36 -9.48 7.91
N LYS A 67 5.20 -10.73 7.43
CA LYS A 67 5.58 -11.10 6.06
C LYS A 67 4.78 -10.30 5.03
N TYR A 68 3.47 -10.15 5.22
CA TYR A 68 2.61 -9.38 4.32
C TYR A 68 2.94 -7.91 4.36
N CYS A 69 3.29 -7.35 5.52
CA CYS A 69 3.69 -5.96 5.62
C CYS A 69 4.99 -5.66 4.84
N ASN A 70 5.99 -6.54 4.95
CA ASN A 70 7.22 -6.40 4.17
C ASN A 70 6.93 -6.48 2.66
N TYR A 71 6.06 -7.40 2.25
CA TYR A 71 5.65 -7.51 0.86
C TYR A 71 4.87 -6.27 0.37
N LEU A 72 3.98 -5.73 1.20
CA LEU A 72 3.19 -4.54 0.89
C LEU A 72 4.06 -3.35 0.48
N GLN A 73 5.23 -3.20 1.10
CA GLN A 73 6.18 -2.16 0.74
C GLN A 73 6.68 -2.30 -0.71
N TYR A 74 7.02 -3.52 -1.15
CA TYR A 74 7.44 -3.78 -2.53
C TYR A 74 6.29 -3.63 -3.53
N TRP A 75 5.11 -4.15 -3.18
CA TRP A 75 3.90 -3.97 -4.01
C TRP A 75 3.58 -2.49 -4.23
N LEU A 76 3.72 -1.64 -3.19
CA LEU A 76 3.51 -0.21 -3.33
C LEU A 76 4.47 0.43 -4.33
N TYR A 77 5.74 0.00 -4.35
CA TYR A 77 6.71 0.49 -5.32
C TYR A 77 6.30 0.13 -6.76
N ASP A 78 5.88 -1.11 -7.00
CA ASP A 78 5.42 -1.56 -8.31
C ASP A 78 4.19 -0.78 -8.80
N GLU A 79 3.21 -0.53 -7.92
CA GLU A 79 2.01 0.26 -8.28
C GLU A 79 2.36 1.73 -8.56
N ILE A 80 3.23 2.35 -7.75
CA ILE A 80 3.68 3.73 -8.01
C ILE A 80 4.43 3.82 -9.34
N LYS A 81 5.27 2.83 -9.67
CA LYS A 81 5.94 2.75 -10.97
C LYS A 81 4.94 2.70 -12.14
N GLY A 82 3.81 2.02 -11.97
CA GLY A 82 2.73 1.98 -12.96
C GLY A 82 2.04 3.33 -13.19
N ILE A 83 1.89 4.13 -12.13
CA ILE A 83 1.24 5.46 -12.18
C ILE A 83 2.23 6.55 -12.62
N TYR A 84 3.46 6.52 -12.10
CA TYR A 84 4.50 7.50 -12.34
C TYR A 84 5.46 7.00 -13.42
N LYS A 85 5.12 7.26 -14.68
CA LYS A 85 5.88 6.81 -15.87
C LYS A 85 7.25 7.48 -16.05
N GLU A 86 7.56 8.51 -15.26
CA GLU A 86 8.88 9.13 -15.22
C GLU A 86 9.82 8.29 -14.33
N HIS A 87 10.42 7.26 -14.92
CA HIS A 87 11.33 6.31 -14.25
C HIS A 87 12.70 6.91 -13.84
N THR A 88 12.89 8.22 -14.02
CA THR A 88 14.15 8.91 -13.66
C THR A 88 14.17 9.38 -12.22
N LYS A 89 13.01 9.42 -11.53
CA LYS A 89 12.90 9.87 -10.14
C LYS A 89 12.89 8.69 -9.19
N LYS A 90 13.51 8.88 -8.04
CA LYS A 90 13.44 7.92 -6.93
C LYS A 90 12.07 7.99 -6.27
N PHE A 91 11.66 6.91 -5.62
CA PHE A 91 10.40 6.83 -4.87
C PHE A 91 10.22 8.01 -3.90
N GLY A 92 11.29 8.42 -3.22
CA GLY A 92 11.28 9.54 -2.27
C GLY A 92 10.98 10.91 -2.87
N GLU A 93 11.21 11.07 -4.16
CA GLU A 93 11.05 12.34 -4.89
C GLU A 93 9.66 12.48 -5.51
N ILE A 94 8.86 11.41 -5.49
CA ILE A 94 7.50 11.42 -6.00
C ILE A 94 6.61 12.17 -5.00
N PRO A 95 5.89 13.23 -5.42
CA PRO A 95 5.18 14.12 -4.50
C PRO A 95 4.11 13.40 -3.67
N PHE A 96 3.43 12.40 -4.25
CA PHE A 96 2.38 11.66 -3.57
C PHE A 96 2.88 10.42 -2.79
N SER A 97 4.13 9.98 -2.97
CA SER A 97 4.64 8.75 -2.31
C SER A 97 4.74 8.92 -0.80
N LYS A 98 5.18 10.09 -0.35
CA LYS A 98 5.26 10.42 1.07
C LYS A 98 3.87 10.43 1.72
N GLU A 99 2.90 11.08 1.08
CA GLU A 99 1.53 11.14 1.59
C GLU A 99 0.87 9.75 1.63
N LEU A 100 1.12 8.88 0.65
CA LEU A 100 0.64 7.49 0.67
C LEU A 100 1.15 6.74 1.92
N ILE A 101 2.46 6.83 2.20
CA ILE A 101 3.08 6.18 3.36
C ILE A 101 2.55 6.76 4.68
N GLU A 102 2.38 8.08 4.77
CA GLU A 102 1.85 8.75 5.95
C GLU A 102 0.40 8.31 6.25
N ILE A 103 -0.47 8.29 5.23
CA ILE A 103 -1.86 7.82 5.35
C ILE A 103 -1.91 6.35 5.78
N ALA A 104 -1.15 5.49 5.11
CA ALA A 104 -1.06 4.06 5.45
C ALA A 104 -0.63 3.83 6.90
N ASN A 105 0.43 4.50 7.34
CA ASN A 105 0.95 4.38 8.71
C ASN A 105 -0.03 4.93 9.75
N LYS A 106 -0.80 5.97 9.41
CA LYS A 106 -1.88 6.47 10.28
C LYS A 106 -2.96 5.41 10.47
N VAL A 107 -3.42 4.77 9.40
CA VAL A 107 -4.42 3.70 9.46
C VAL A 107 -3.92 2.53 10.31
N ASN A 108 -2.67 2.10 10.12
CA ASN A 108 -2.08 1.04 10.92
C ASN A 108 -2.11 1.37 12.44
N LYS A 109 -1.72 2.61 12.79
CA LYS A 109 -1.72 3.08 14.19
C LYS A 109 -3.10 3.15 14.82
N GLU A 110 -4.14 3.39 14.03
CA GLU A 110 -5.52 3.42 14.54
C GLU A 110 -6.07 2.03 14.85
N ILE A 111 -5.60 0.99 14.16
CA ILE A 111 -6.06 -0.39 14.33
C ILE A 111 -5.40 -1.09 15.53
N LYS A 112 -4.15 -0.75 15.87
CA LYS A 112 -3.42 -1.16 17.09
C LYS A 112 -3.25 -2.68 17.34
N LYS A 113 -3.57 -3.56 16.38
CA LYS A 113 -3.44 -5.03 16.56
C LYS A 113 -2.06 -5.56 16.19
N ASN A 114 -1.67 -5.46 14.92
CA ASN A 114 -0.34 -5.79 14.44
C ASN A 114 0.33 -4.54 13.88
N ASP A 115 1.63 -4.40 14.13
CA ASP A 115 2.40 -3.30 13.57
C ASP A 115 2.78 -3.60 12.13
N CYS A 116 2.13 -2.92 11.18
CA CYS A 116 2.60 -2.79 9.82
C CYS A 116 2.96 -1.34 9.50
N THR A 117 4.25 -1.01 9.66
CA THR A 117 4.77 0.33 9.35
C THR A 117 5.53 0.30 8.04
N LEU A 118 5.04 1.02 7.04
CA LEU A 118 5.69 1.20 5.76
C LEU A 118 6.79 2.25 5.88
N LYS A 119 7.94 2.00 5.24
CA LYS A 119 9.06 2.94 5.22
C LYS A 119 9.01 3.79 3.96
N HIS A 120 9.28 5.09 4.13
CA HIS A 120 9.53 5.98 3.00
C HIS A 120 11.03 5.93 2.67
N GLU A 121 11.43 4.93 1.89
CA GLU A 121 12.83 4.80 1.46
C GLU A 121 13.09 5.71 0.27
N LYS A 122 13.84 6.79 0.52
CA LYS A 122 14.01 7.85 -0.46
C LYS A 122 14.87 7.45 -1.67
N ASP A 123 15.78 6.50 -1.47
CA ASP A 123 16.78 6.10 -2.45
C ASP A 123 16.38 4.91 -3.32
N VAL A 124 15.13 4.45 -3.21
CA VAL A 124 14.61 3.37 -4.04
C VAL A 124 14.38 3.88 -5.46
N THR A 125 15.11 3.29 -6.42
CA THR A 125 14.87 3.48 -7.85
C THR A 125 13.67 2.65 -8.28
N LEU A 126 12.72 3.27 -8.98
CA LEU A 126 11.47 2.64 -9.45
C LEU A 126 11.60 2.08 -10.87
#